data_AF-A0A448WSV5-F1
#
_entry.id   AF-A0A448WSV5-F1
#
_cell.length_a   1.000
_cell.length_b   1.000
_cell.length_c   1.000
_cell.angle_alpha   90.00
_cell.angle_beta   90.00
_cell.angle_gamma   90.00
#
_symmetry.space_group_name_H-M   'P 1'
#
loop_
_entity.id
_entity.type
_entity.pdbx_description
1 polymer ?
#
loop_
_entity_poly.entity_id
_entity_poly.type
_entity_poly.pdbx_seq_one_letter_code
_entity_poly.pdbx_strand_id
1 'polypeptide(L)'
;MVQETSAVFVTLLYPNIVKDDFGNTGTWTLIYNQGFEVTLSHRKWLVMFDYDSVTSESFCGKGIPGWTHDTLIRQWSCFSAQKIGYTPSLNIVPIAVDNQHLGNRLYQTNTDFISQINSVQSSWTARRYVEHEKFSLLDMYRRSGGKKSVLTNRPSAAPTTKALQDLVNQLPKNFDWRRPPEGQSVVTD
;
A
#
# COMPACT_ATOMS: atom_id res chain seq x y z
N MET A 1 -39.59 -0.32 10.91
CA MET A 1 -38.95 0.13 9.66
C MET A 1 -38.13 -1.04 9.15
N VAL A 2 -38.54 -1.66 8.05
CA VAL A 2 -37.75 -2.69 7.37
C VAL A 2 -36.68 -1.91 6.61
N GLN A 3 -35.42 -2.00 7.05
CA GLN A 3 -34.31 -1.43 6.31
C GLN A 3 -34.13 -2.31 5.07
N GLU A 4 -34.57 -1.83 3.90
CA GLU A 4 -34.34 -2.53 2.64
C GLU A 4 -32.84 -2.69 2.44
N THR A 5 -32.34 -3.92 2.62
CA THR A 5 -30.96 -4.26 2.37
C THR A 5 -30.77 -4.47 0.87
N SER A 6 -30.39 -3.41 0.17
CA SER A 6 -29.93 -3.50 -1.21
C SER A 6 -28.52 -4.10 -1.25
N ALA A 7 -28.33 -5.18 -2.01
CA ALA A 7 -27.02 -5.81 -2.22
C ALA A 7 -26.50 -5.48 -3.63
N VAL A 8 -25.20 -5.25 -3.74
CA VAL A 8 -24.51 -5.03 -5.02
C VAL A 8 -23.45 -6.09 -5.18
N PHE A 9 -23.51 -6.83 -6.28
CA PHE A 9 -22.54 -7.88 -6.61
C PHE A 9 -21.56 -7.38 -7.67
N VAL A 10 -20.28 -7.61 -7.42
CA VAL A 10 -19.20 -7.20 -8.31
C VAL A 10 -18.13 -8.27 -8.40
N THR A 11 -17.50 -8.37 -9.57
CA THR A 11 -16.33 -9.21 -9.83
C THR A 11 -15.11 -8.34 -10.03
N LEU A 12 -14.07 -8.54 -9.22
CA LEU A 12 -12.77 -7.88 -9.35
C LEU A 12 -11.83 -8.74 -10.20
N LEU A 13 -11.36 -8.18 -11.31
CA LEU A 13 -10.46 -8.81 -12.27
C LEU A 13 -9.11 -8.08 -12.28
N TYR A 14 -8.03 -8.85 -12.34
CA TYR A 14 -6.67 -8.30 -12.49
C TYR A 14 -6.53 -7.59 -13.85
N PRO A 15 -5.77 -6.47 -13.95
CA PRO A 15 -5.08 -5.80 -12.84
C PRO A 15 -5.96 -4.84 -12.04
N ASN A 16 -6.98 -4.25 -12.65
CA ASN A 16 -7.73 -3.15 -12.07
C ASN A 16 -9.16 -3.03 -12.62
N ILE A 17 -9.76 -4.10 -13.14
CA ILE A 17 -11.09 -4.07 -13.77
C ILE A 17 -12.14 -4.58 -12.78
N VAL A 18 -13.26 -3.88 -12.63
CA VAL A 18 -14.44 -4.38 -11.91
C VAL A 18 -15.63 -4.49 -12.86
N LYS A 19 -16.45 -5.54 -12.70
CA LYS A 19 -17.70 -5.75 -13.45
C LYS A 19 -18.86 -6.05 -12.50
N ASP A 20 -20.06 -5.59 -12.84
CA ASP A 20 -21.31 -6.08 -12.23
C ASP A 20 -22.08 -7.03 -13.16
N ASP A 21 -23.18 -7.57 -12.64
CA ASP A 21 -24.05 -8.50 -13.37
C ASP A 21 -24.85 -7.82 -14.50
N PHE A 22 -24.87 -6.49 -14.53
CA PHE A 22 -25.54 -5.70 -15.58
C PHE A 22 -24.61 -5.34 -16.74
N GLY A 23 -23.34 -5.78 -16.68
CA GLY A 23 -22.34 -5.51 -17.71
C GLY A 23 -21.65 -4.15 -17.57
N ASN A 24 -21.92 -3.39 -16.50
CA ASN A 24 -21.16 -2.18 -16.23
C ASN A 24 -19.73 -2.54 -15.87
N THR A 25 -18.80 -1.71 -16.32
CA THR A 25 -17.37 -1.88 -16.04
C THR A 25 -16.83 -0.64 -15.35
N GLY A 26 -15.90 -0.84 -14.42
CA GLY A 26 -15.22 0.22 -13.71
C GLY A 26 -13.80 -0.20 -13.33
N THR A 27 -13.21 0.49 -12.36
CA THR A 27 -11.86 0.21 -11.89
C THR A 27 -11.79 -0.09 -10.40
N TRP A 28 -10.80 -0.88 -9.99
CA TRP A 28 -10.46 -1.07 -8.58
C TRP A 28 -8.96 -0.94 -8.36
N THR A 29 -8.56 -0.59 -7.12
CA THR A 29 -7.17 -0.59 -6.69
C THR A 29 -7.04 -1.07 -5.27
N LEU A 30 -6.00 -1.86 -5.00
CA LEU A 30 -5.62 -2.20 -3.63
C LEU A 30 -5.01 -0.97 -2.94
N ILE A 31 -5.33 -0.78 -1.66
CA ILE A 31 -4.72 0.22 -0.78
C ILE A 31 -3.76 -0.52 0.14
N TYR A 32 -2.53 -0.70 -0.35
CA TYR A 32 -1.47 -1.46 0.31
C TYR A 32 -1.95 -2.84 0.80
N ASN A 33 -2.06 -3.07 2.11
CA ASN A 33 -2.62 -4.27 2.72
C ASN A 33 -3.84 -3.97 3.62
N GLN A 34 -4.38 -2.75 3.53
CA GLN A 34 -5.41 -2.26 4.44
C GLN A 34 -6.82 -2.41 3.86
N GLY A 35 -6.96 -2.36 2.54
CA GLY A 35 -8.24 -2.37 1.88
C GLY A 35 -8.12 -2.19 0.37
N PHE A 36 -9.22 -1.78 -0.26
CA PHE A 36 -9.28 -1.45 -1.68
C PHE A 36 -10.39 -0.42 -1.96
N GLU A 37 -10.21 0.36 -3.02
CA GLU A 37 -11.25 1.25 -3.56
C GLU A 37 -11.80 0.66 -4.86
N VAL A 38 -13.12 0.69 -5.02
CA VAL A 38 -13.83 0.33 -6.27
C VAL A 38 -14.56 1.57 -6.78
N THR A 39 -14.42 1.87 -8.07
CA THR A 39 -15.24 2.85 -8.78
C THR A 39 -16.04 2.13 -9.85
N LEU A 40 -17.38 2.13 -9.73
CA LEU A 40 -18.31 1.47 -10.65
C LEU A 40 -19.61 2.27 -10.73
N SER A 41 -20.18 2.41 -11.93
CA SER A 41 -21.48 3.05 -12.15
C SER A 41 -21.64 4.40 -11.44
N HIS A 42 -20.64 5.27 -11.61
CA HIS A 42 -20.56 6.61 -10.99
C HIS A 42 -20.58 6.63 -9.46
N ARG A 43 -20.24 5.52 -8.81
CA ARG A 43 -20.16 5.39 -7.35
C ARG A 43 -18.81 4.82 -6.92
N LYS A 44 -18.30 5.31 -5.80
CA LYS A 44 -17.07 4.85 -5.15
C LYS A 44 -17.39 4.04 -3.91
N TRP A 45 -16.60 3.00 -3.66
CA TRP A 45 -16.71 2.11 -2.52
C TRP A 45 -15.34 1.94 -1.89
N LEU A 46 -15.17 2.39 -0.65
CA LEU A 46 -13.96 2.16 0.12
C LEU A 46 -14.18 0.95 1.03
N VAL A 47 -13.48 -0.15 0.75
CA VAL A 47 -13.54 -1.37 1.55
C VAL A 47 -12.24 -1.50 2.35
N MET A 48 -12.33 -1.46 3.66
CA MET A 48 -11.20 -1.72 4.56
C MET A 48 -11.33 -3.14 5.10
N PHE A 49 -10.25 -3.94 5.07
CA PHE A 49 -10.29 -5.33 5.49
C PHE A 49 -10.60 -5.45 6.98
N ASP A 50 -11.44 -6.44 7.31
CA ASP A 50 -11.81 -6.76 8.68
C ASP A 50 -10.65 -7.42 9.44
N TYR A 51 -10.53 -7.11 10.72
CA TYR A 51 -9.50 -7.65 11.60
C TYR A 51 -9.97 -7.63 13.05
N ASP A 52 -9.53 -8.61 13.83
CA ASP A 52 -9.73 -8.63 15.27
C ASP A 52 -8.55 -7.95 15.96
N SER A 53 -8.81 -6.85 16.66
CA SER A 53 -7.78 -6.08 17.36
C SER A 53 -7.17 -6.81 18.56
N VAL A 54 -7.91 -7.75 19.16
CA VAL A 54 -7.49 -8.51 20.34
C VAL A 54 -6.60 -9.67 19.92
N THR A 55 -7.03 -10.46 18.94
CA THR A 55 -6.28 -11.64 18.47
C THR A 55 -5.24 -11.29 17.40
N SER A 56 -5.31 -10.08 16.81
CA SER A 56 -4.54 -9.68 15.63
C SER A 56 -4.80 -10.57 14.40
N GLU A 57 -5.94 -11.26 14.35
CA GLU A 57 -6.36 -12.05 13.20
C GLU A 57 -6.90 -11.14 12.09
N SER A 58 -6.55 -11.42 10.84
CA SER A 58 -7.00 -10.65 9.66
C SER A 58 -8.00 -11.46 8.85
N PHE A 59 -9.16 -10.87 8.56
CA PHE A 59 -10.24 -11.47 7.77
C PHE A 59 -10.33 -10.83 6.38
N CYS A 60 -9.34 -11.07 5.52
CA CYS A 60 -9.19 -10.40 4.22
C CYS A 60 -10.36 -10.60 3.23
N GLY A 61 -11.26 -11.56 3.46
CA GLY A 61 -12.47 -11.75 2.67
C GLY A 61 -13.69 -10.98 3.17
N LYS A 62 -13.54 -10.20 4.25
CA LYS A 62 -14.58 -9.35 4.83
C LYS A 62 -14.07 -7.92 4.93
N GLY A 63 -14.98 -6.96 4.79
CA GLY A 63 -14.73 -5.57 5.07
C GLY A 63 -15.41 -5.12 6.35
N ILE A 64 -14.76 -4.24 7.11
CA ILE A 64 -15.43 -3.50 8.18
C ILE A 64 -16.50 -2.58 7.57
N PRO A 65 -17.52 -2.15 8.35
CA PRO A 65 -18.46 -1.13 7.90
C PRO A 65 -17.72 0.11 7.39
N GLY A 66 -18.01 0.50 6.15
CA GLY A 66 -17.35 1.59 5.45
C GLY A 66 -18.36 2.51 4.76
N TRP A 67 -17.83 3.33 3.85
CA TRP A 67 -18.60 4.37 3.16
C TRP A 67 -18.59 4.19 1.66
N THR A 68 -19.75 4.40 1.06
CA THR A 68 -19.89 4.61 -0.38
C THR A 68 -20.47 5.98 -0.64
N HIS A 69 -20.05 6.60 -1.73
CA HIS A 69 -20.65 7.83 -2.24
C HIS A 69 -20.63 7.87 -3.75
N ASP A 70 -21.54 8.64 -4.35
CA ASP A 70 -21.47 8.96 -5.78
C ASP A 70 -20.21 9.78 -6.10
N THR A 71 -19.78 9.77 -7.36
CA THR A 71 -18.56 10.47 -7.80
C THR A 71 -18.63 12.00 -7.62
N LEU A 72 -19.82 12.56 -7.41
CA LEU A 72 -20.03 13.97 -7.07
C LEU A 72 -20.00 14.26 -5.56
N ILE A 73 -19.85 13.23 -4.71
CA ILE A 73 -19.70 13.33 -3.25
C ILE A 73 -20.95 13.92 -2.57
N ARG A 74 -22.14 13.56 -3.05
CA ARG A 74 -23.44 14.06 -2.57
C ARG A 74 -24.23 12.99 -1.82
N GLN A 75 -24.26 11.76 -2.35
CA GLN A 75 -25.12 10.69 -1.88
C GLN A 75 -24.32 9.60 -1.19
N TRP A 76 -24.27 9.69 0.14
CA TRP A 76 -23.53 8.78 1.00
C TRP A 76 -24.39 7.63 1.51
N SER A 77 -23.77 6.47 1.71
CA SER A 77 -24.38 5.35 2.42
C SER A 77 -23.31 4.53 3.12
N CYS A 78 -23.70 3.89 4.22
CA CYS A 78 -22.88 2.89 4.87
C CYS A 78 -23.06 1.54 4.17
N PHE A 79 -22.00 0.74 4.12
CA PHE A 79 -22.07 -0.62 3.60
C PHE A 79 -21.05 -1.52 4.29
N SER A 80 -21.28 -2.83 4.18
CA SER A 80 -20.31 -3.86 4.54
C SER A 80 -20.04 -4.71 3.30
N ALA A 81 -18.82 -5.20 3.15
CA ALA A 81 -18.42 -6.02 2.01
C ALA A 81 -18.03 -7.43 2.45
N GLN A 82 -18.38 -8.43 1.65
CA GLN A 82 -17.95 -9.80 1.87
C GLN A 82 -17.69 -10.49 0.53
N LYS A 83 -16.57 -11.21 0.45
CA LYS A 83 -16.25 -12.06 -0.69
C LYS A 83 -17.14 -13.31 -0.66
N ILE A 84 -17.85 -13.56 -1.75
CA ILE A 84 -18.70 -14.75 -1.91
C ILE A 84 -17.83 -16.00 -1.82
N GLY A 85 -18.29 -16.99 -1.04
CA GLY A 85 -17.57 -18.25 -0.85
C GLY A 85 -16.27 -18.13 -0.05
N TYR A 86 -16.04 -17.02 0.67
CA TYR A 86 -14.85 -16.88 1.51
C TYR A 86 -14.93 -17.77 2.75
N THR A 87 -13.99 -18.72 2.83
CA THR A 87 -13.62 -19.39 4.06
C THR A 87 -12.33 -18.75 4.59
N PRO A 88 -12.25 -18.37 5.87
CA PRO A 88 -11.02 -17.86 6.46
C PRO A 88 -9.91 -18.91 6.31
N SER A 89 -8.91 -18.63 5.48
CA SER A 89 -7.67 -19.39 5.53
C SER A 89 -6.93 -18.91 6.78
N LEU A 90 -6.78 -19.78 7.77
CA LEU A 90 -5.89 -19.57 8.93
C LEU A 90 -4.43 -19.60 8.44
N ASN A 91 -4.05 -18.63 7.62
CA ASN A 91 -2.65 -18.34 7.38
C ASN A 91 -2.16 -17.64 8.64
N ILE A 92 -1.78 -18.45 9.64
CA ILE A 92 -1.01 -17.97 10.78
C ILE A 92 0.33 -17.54 10.19
N VAL A 93 0.40 -16.30 9.74
CA VAL A 93 1.69 -15.68 9.44
C VAL A 93 2.37 -15.58 10.79
N PRO A 94 3.52 -16.25 11.01
CA PRO A 94 4.23 -16.12 12.27
C PRO A 94 4.43 -14.64 12.51
N ILE A 95 3.81 -14.16 13.58
CA ILE A 95 3.87 -12.77 14.01
C ILE A 95 5.34 -12.37 13.96
N ALA A 96 5.68 -11.38 13.14
CA ALA A 96 7.05 -10.94 12.94
C ALA A 96 7.74 -10.79 14.30
N VAL A 97 8.96 -11.34 14.41
CA VAL A 97 9.73 -11.46 15.65
C VAL A 97 9.65 -10.17 16.46
N ASP A 98 9.39 -10.29 17.77
CA ASP A 98 9.37 -9.12 18.63
C ASP A 98 10.76 -8.50 18.71
N ASN A 99 10.93 -7.39 17.99
CA ASN A 99 12.16 -6.63 17.92
C ASN A 99 12.33 -5.66 19.10
N GLN A 100 11.58 -5.81 20.19
CA GLN A 100 11.82 -5.08 21.44
C GLN A 100 13.26 -5.26 21.96
N HIS A 101 13.89 -6.40 21.68
CA HIS A 101 15.30 -6.65 22.02
C HIS A 101 16.30 -5.71 21.32
N LEU A 102 15.91 -5.03 20.23
CA LEU A 102 16.74 -3.98 19.61
C LEU A 102 17.02 -2.82 20.58
N GLY A 103 16.11 -2.63 21.55
CA GLY A 103 16.27 -1.70 22.67
C GLY A 103 16.55 -0.25 22.27
N ASN A 104 17.10 0.49 23.22
CA ASN A 104 17.43 1.91 23.07
C ASN A 104 18.83 2.16 22.48
N ARG A 105 19.47 1.13 21.90
CA ARG A 105 20.79 1.30 21.27
C ARG A 105 20.64 2.25 20.09
N LEU A 106 21.46 3.30 20.03
CA LEU A 106 21.47 4.22 18.90
C LEU A 106 21.83 3.48 17.61
N TYR A 107 21.14 3.83 16.53
CA TYR A 107 21.45 3.36 15.20
C TYR A 107 22.83 3.87 14.79
N GLN A 108 23.65 2.97 14.23
CA GLN A 108 24.95 3.30 13.67
C GLN A 108 24.99 2.85 12.23
N THR A 109 25.42 3.75 11.35
CA THR A 109 25.54 3.45 9.93
C THR A 109 26.71 2.49 9.70
N ASN A 110 26.47 1.38 9.01
CA ASN A 110 27.54 0.49 8.56
C ASN A 110 28.07 0.97 7.19
N THR A 111 29.26 1.57 7.20
CA THR A 111 29.92 2.09 5.99
C THR A 111 30.40 1.00 5.04
N ASP A 112 30.76 -0.17 5.56
CA ASP A 112 31.18 -1.30 4.74
C ASP A 112 30.00 -1.85 3.95
N PHE A 113 28.82 -1.91 4.56
CA PHE A 113 27.59 -2.30 3.89
C PHE A 113 27.18 -1.30 2.80
N ILE A 114 27.34 0.01 3.04
CA ILE A 114 27.16 1.03 2.00
C ILE A 114 28.11 0.77 0.82
N SER A 115 29.37 0.46 1.11
CA SER A 115 30.38 0.19 0.08
C SER A 115 30.04 -1.07 -0.73
N GLN A 116 29.54 -2.11 -0.08
CA GLN A 116 29.06 -3.34 -0.75
C GLN A 116 27.84 -3.10 -1.63
N ILE A 117 26.88 -2.27 -1.20
CA ILE A 117 25.74 -1.91 -2.04
C ILE A 117 26.22 -1.17 -3.29
N ASN A 118 27.08 -0.17 -3.11
CA ASN A 118 27.58 0.68 -4.19
C ASN A 118 28.54 -0.04 -5.14
N SER A 119 29.10 -1.20 -4.76
CA SER A 119 29.95 -1.99 -5.67
C SER A 119 29.15 -2.77 -6.72
N VAL A 120 27.86 -3.04 -6.46
CA VAL A 120 26.97 -3.80 -7.37
C VAL A 120 25.91 -2.89 -8.02
N GLN A 121 25.43 -1.87 -7.30
CA GLN A 121 24.37 -0.98 -7.77
C GLN A 121 24.90 0.17 -8.64
N SER A 122 24.30 0.36 -9.82
CA SER A 122 24.69 1.40 -10.79
C SER A 122 23.64 2.50 -11.03
N SER A 123 22.38 2.26 -10.66
CA SER A 123 21.26 3.20 -10.90
C SER A 123 21.08 4.25 -9.80
N TRP A 124 21.64 4.02 -8.61
CA TRP A 124 21.60 4.94 -7.46
C TRP A 124 22.78 4.68 -6.52
N THR A 125 23.10 5.65 -5.66
CA THR A 125 24.19 5.54 -4.69
C THR A 125 23.65 5.55 -3.28
N ALA A 126 23.92 4.49 -2.51
CA ALA A 126 23.67 4.44 -1.07
C ALA A 126 24.50 5.52 -0.35
N ARG A 127 23.88 6.28 0.56
CA ARG A 127 24.53 7.32 1.35
C ARG A 127 24.24 7.17 2.84
N ARG A 128 25.15 7.70 3.66
CA ARG A 128 24.96 7.85 5.10
C ARG A 128 24.06 9.05 5.38
N TYR A 129 23.08 8.85 6.25
CA TYR A 129 22.17 9.88 6.75
C TYR A 129 22.43 10.07 8.25
N VAL A 130 23.24 11.08 8.58
CA VAL A 130 23.70 11.33 9.96
C VAL A 130 22.54 11.65 10.92
N GLU A 131 21.46 12.20 10.40
CA GLU A 131 20.23 12.47 11.15
C GLU A 131 19.58 11.20 11.69
N HIS A 132 19.80 10.05 11.05
CA HIS A 132 19.23 8.78 11.51
C HIS A 132 19.96 8.21 12.74
N GLU A 133 21.19 8.64 13.00
CA GLU A 133 22.00 8.16 14.14
C GLU A 133 21.52 8.74 15.48
N LYS A 134 20.59 9.70 15.44
CA LYS A 134 19.89 10.22 16.62
C LYS A 134 18.78 9.29 17.12
N PHE A 135 18.37 8.30 16.32
CA PHE A 135 17.29 7.38 16.65
C PHE A 135 17.82 6.06 17.20
N SER A 136 17.05 5.42 18.08
CA SER A 136 17.34 4.06 18.50
C SER A 136 17.06 3.06 17.37
N LEU A 137 17.63 1.86 17.45
CA LEU A 137 17.29 0.76 16.55
C LEU A 137 15.79 0.44 16.59
N LEU A 138 15.15 0.54 17.75
CA LEU A 138 13.70 0.38 17.89
C LEU A 138 12.92 1.48 17.16
N ASP A 139 13.38 2.73 17.23
CA ASP A 139 12.76 3.83 16.49
C ASP A 139 12.94 3.67 14.98
N MET A 140 14.12 3.26 14.53
CA MET A 140 14.35 2.95 13.11
C MET A 140 13.46 1.81 12.62
N TYR A 141 13.25 0.78 13.45
CA TYR A 141 12.31 -0.31 13.16
C TYR A 141 10.85 0.16 13.11
N ARG A 142 10.43 1.07 13.99
CA ARG A 142 9.09 1.66 13.95
C ARG A 142 8.89 2.53 12.70
N ARG A 143 9.90 3.33 12.34
CA ARG A 143 9.90 4.17 11.13
C ARG A 143 9.84 3.36 9.83
N SER A 144 10.34 2.11 9.84
CA SER A 144 10.19 1.19 8.69
C SER A 144 8.84 0.46 8.65
N GLY A 145 7.88 0.84 9.51
CA GLY A 145 6.54 0.27 9.57
C GLY A 145 6.31 -0.71 10.73
N GLY A 146 7.36 -1.10 11.46
CA GLY A 146 7.26 -1.94 12.64
C GLY A 146 6.71 -3.36 12.40
N LYS A 147 6.30 -4.01 13.48
CA LYS A 147 5.92 -5.43 13.54
C LYS A 147 4.79 -5.82 12.58
N LYS A 148 3.81 -4.94 12.43
CA LYS A 148 2.61 -5.20 11.63
C LYS A 148 2.80 -4.95 10.13
N SER A 149 3.96 -4.43 9.71
CA SER A 149 4.21 -4.07 8.30
C SER A 149 5.10 -5.07 7.55
N VAL A 150 5.54 -6.15 8.20
CA VAL A 150 6.41 -7.16 7.58
C VAL A 150 5.61 -8.01 6.60
N LEU A 151 5.98 -7.96 5.33
CA LEU A 151 5.43 -8.81 4.27
C LEU A 151 6.35 -10.02 4.09
N THR A 152 5.89 -11.22 4.46
CA THR A 152 6.64 -12.47 4.27
C THR A 152 6.84 -12.83 2.81
N ASN A 153 5.84 -12.55 1.98
CA ASN A 153 5.88 -12.75 0.53
C ASN A 153 5.73 -11.40 -0.18
N ARG A 154 6.86 -10.80 -0.57
CA ARG A 154 6.83 -9.55 -1.34
C ARG A 154 6.45 -9.85 -2.80
N PRO A 155 5.41 -9.21 -3.36
CA PRO A 155 5.10 -9.34 -4.77
C PRO A 155 6.31 -8.91 -5.61
N SER A 156 6.61 -9.68 -6.67
CA SER A 156 7.63 -9.28 -7.64
C SER A 156 7.18 -8.03 -8.40
N ALA A 157 8.15 -7.20 -8.80
CA ALA A 157 7.86 -6.05 -9.66
C ALA A 157 7.22 -6.52 -10.97
N ALA A 158 6.25 -5.75 -11.47
CA ALA A 158 5.64 -6.03 -12.77
C ALA A 158 6.71 -5.99 -13.88
N PRO A 159 6.66 -6.91 -14.86
CA PRO A 159 7.60 -6.89 -15.97
C PRO A 159 7.48 -5.59 -16.76
N THR A 160 8.62 -5.03 -17.14
CA THR A 160 8.67 -3.78 -17.91
C THR A 160 8.28 -4.04 -19.36
N THR A 161 7.37 -3.23 -19.93
CA THR A 161 7.00 -3.29 -21.35
C THR A 161 7.89 -2.37 -22.19
N LYS A 162 8.01 -2.64 -23.50
CA LYS A 162 8.76 -1.77 -24.42
C LYS A 162 8.21 -0.33 -24.44
N ALA A 163 6.89 -0.20 -24.49
CA ALA A 163 6.23 1.10 -24.42
C ALA A 163 6.58 1.87 -23.14
N LEU A 164 6.69 1.17 -21.99
CA LEU A 164 7.11 1.78 -20.73
C LEU A 164 8.59 2.22 -20.80
N GLN A 165 9.47 1.43 -21.42
CA GLN A 165 10.87 1.83 -21.63
C GLN A 165 10.97 3.09 -22.50
N ASP A 166 10.21 3.15 -23.59
CA ASP A 166 10.21 4.31 -24.49
C ASP A 166 9.70 5.59 -23.80
N LEU A 167 8.74 5.45 -22.88
CA LEU A 167 8.28 6.55 -22.02
C LEU A 167 9.34 6.96 -21.00
N VAL A 168 10.00 5.98 -20.35
CA VAL A 168 11.08 6.24 -19.39
C VAL A 168 12.26 6.96 -20.05
N ASN A 169 12.58 6.63 -21.31
CA ASN A 169 13.65 7.28 -22.07
C ASN A 169 13.35 8.76 -22.38
N GLN A 170 12.09 9.19 -22.30
CA GLN A 170 11.70 10.60 -22.46
C GLN A 170 11.80 11.40 -21.15
N LEU A 171 11.95 10.72 -20.00
CA LEU A 171 12.10 11.37 -18.71
C LEU A 171 13.53 11.93 -18.55
N PRO A 172 13.70 13.01 -17.77
CA PRO A 172 15.03 13.52 -17.45
C PRO A 172 15.82 12.47 -16.66
N LYS A 173 17.15 12.45 -16.87
CA LYS A 173 18.06 11.52 -16.18
C LYS A 173 17.99 11.64 -14.65
N ASN A 174 17.66 12.81 -14.13
CA ASN A 174 17.49 13.10 -12.72
C ASN A 174 16.43 14.19 -12.53
N PHE A 175 15.71 14.13 -11.41
CA PHE A 175 14.67 15.09 -11.07
C PHE A 175 14.71 15.39 -9.58
N ASP A 176 14.74 16.67 -9.20
CA ASP A 176 14.70 17.14 -7.82
C ASP A 176 13.64 18.24 -7.70
N TRP A 177 12.60 18.03 -6.88
CA TRP A 177 11.53 19.01 -6.67
C TRP A 177 12.04 20.33 -6.07
N ARG A 178 13.21 20.34 -5.43
CA ARG A 178 13.87 21.55 -4.92
C ARG A 178 14.64 22.31 -6.00
N ARG A 179 14.95 21.64 -7.12
CA ARG A 179 15.70 22.18 -8.27
C ARG A 179 15.12 21.61 -9.57
N PRO A 180 13.87 21.97 -9.92
CA PRO A 180 13.24 21.43 -11.13
C PRO A 180 13.97 21.93 -12.38
N PRO A 181 14.01 21.14 -13.48
CA PRO A 181 14.75 21.49 -14.69
C PRO A 181 14.39 22.83 -15.34
N GLU A 182 13.16 23.32 -15.16
CA GLU A 182 12.64 24.53 -15.81
C GLU A 182 12.14 25.61 -14.83
N GLY A 183 12.61 25.70 -13.58
CA GLY A 183 12.10 26.76 -12.71
C GLY A 183 12.60 26.85 -11.27
N GLN A 184 11.81 27.59 -10.47
CA GLN A 184 12.03 27.79 -9.04
C GLN A 184 11.59 26.57 -8.21
N SER A 185 12.21 26.40 -7.04
CA SER A 185 11.83 25.36 -6.08
C SER A 185 10.34 25.45 -5.75
N VAL A 186 9.66 24.30 -5.76
CA VAL A 186 8.26 24.18 -5.29
C VAL A 186 8.18 23.65 -3.86
N VAL A 187 9.33 23.42 -3.22
CA VAL A 187 9.45 23.01 -1.82
C VAL A 187 10.08 24.17 -1.04
N THR A 188 9.34 24.66 -0.05
CA THR A 188 9.86 25.63 0.94
C THR A 188 10.47 24.88 2.11
N ASP A 189 11.65 25.31 2.55
CA ASP A 189 12.34 24.77 3.73
C ASP A 189 11.61 25.08 5.05
#